data_AF-A0A2H1W2T1-F1
#
_entry.id   AF-A0A2H1W2T1-F1
#
_cell.length_a   1.000
_cell.length_b   1.000
_cell.length_c   1.000
_cell.angle_alpha   90.00
_cell.angle_beta   90.00
_cell.angle_gamma   90.00
#
_symmetry.space_group_name_H-M   'P 1'
#
loop_
_entity.id
_entity.type
_entity.pdbx_description
1 polymer ?
#
loop_
_entity_poly.entity_id
_entity_poly.type
_entity_poly.pdbx_seq_one_letter_code
_entity_poly.pdbx_strand_id
1 'polypeptide(L)'
;FVLVIGFIGYHGVLHLKYGSDSCTWLLTAGRYKGDHEWQPYGCMLHKYSKTDARRCFRYLAFWGKYNSFAFIGDSRLEQLYEYFISVVRTRLDLDSSYSTVEHRMPNYTYVDNKLRLSVTFVYSDDVSKTMVDQFRTWQRSDQPPSVIIASTGLQLLKTRNTTDLVLEEYKRNLTHLVQAIDSLAARNTQVLWKLIEAVDASKLKNDYKRINNNDIDSYNRAAVEILTHSAAKIWKSALLVSEEGSVELSSTALRHCTQLLLNMYCNDHMNYNDGSCCAQPEPYTQLQIVTFSIFLLCGVLWVVRGAWGAYETARSHLQGYAPVSRAAPPPVAGAAGSDTSPLAAMARLGLIMCYFYLCDRTNFFMKENKYYSEWSFWLPVGYVFALGLFFTEDSKSNTVLHREQTDEWKGWMQLVILVYQVTGASKVLPIYMMVRTLVSAYLFLTGYGHFYYTWKTGDTGLVRYFRVIFRLNFLTVVLCLTMNRPYQFYSFVPLVSFWYTLMFVIFALPPHITPSSSHTVESRPYQYLYIAIKVIGLLVIVTVLYMSEVFFQKIFVTRPWKALFVNSDDDIHQWWLLWKQ
;
A
#
# COMPACT_ATOMS: atom_id res chain seq x y z
N PHE A 1 16.89 14.49 9.43
CA PHE A 1 17.64 14.46 8.15
C PHE A 1 18.69 13.36 8.11
N VAL A 2 19.62 13.27 9.07
CA VAL A 2 20.68 12.24 9.08
C VAL A 2 20.11 10.82 9.01
N LEU A 3 19.10 10.48 9.82
CA LEU A 3 18.44 9.16 9.77
C LEU A 3 17.86 8.86 8.39
N VAL A 4 17.15 9.82 7.79
CA VAL A 4 16.54 9.66 6.45
C VAL A 4 17.61 9.42 5.39
N ILE A 5 18.70 10.18 5.40
CA ILE A 5 19.83 9.99 4.48
C ILE A 5 20.49 8.63 4.71
N GLY A 6 20.64 8.21 5.96
CA GLY A 6 21.15 6.87 6.33
C GLY A 6 20.27 5.75 5.77
N PHE A 7 18.94 5.87 5.90
CA PHE A 7 17.99 4.92 5.30
C PHE A 7 18.07 4.91 3.77
N ILE A 8 18.16 6.07 3.14
CA ILE A 8 18.33 6.17 1.69
C ILE A 8 19.64 5.48 1.26
N GLY A 9 20.75 5.73 1.96
CA GLY A 9 22.02 5.05 1.69
C GLY A 9 21.93 3.54 1.86
N TYR A 10 21.33 3.07 2.95
CA TYR A 10 21.14 1.64 3.22
C TYR A 10 20.31 0.94 2.14
N HIS A 11 19.14 1.49 1.79
CA HIS A 11 18.30 0.94 0.73
C HIS A 11 18.95 1.05 -0.66
N GLY A 12 19.73 2.10 -0.90
CA GLY A 12 20.54 2.23 -2.11
C GLY A 12 21.56 1.10 -2.26
N VAL A 13 22.31 0.78 -1.21
CA VAL A 13 23.25 -0.36 -1.19
C VAL A 13 22.52 -1.68 -1.37
N LEU A 14 21.35 -1.84 -0.74
CA LEU A 14 20.54 -3.04 -0.87
C LEU A 14 20.10 -3.27 -2.32
N HIS A 15 19.62 -2.23 -3.00
CA HIS A 15 19.22 -2.31 -4.41
C HIS A 15 20.40 -2.58 -5.35
N LEU A 16 21.58 -2.05 -5.06
CA LEU A 16 22.78 -2.36 -5.83
C LEU A 16 23.20 -3.83 -5.68
N LYS A 17 22.98 -4.45 -4.51
CA LYS A 17 23.38 -5.83 -4.24
C LYS A 17 22.35 -6.88 -4.66
N TYR A 18 21.06 -6.61 -4.45
CA TYR A 18 19.97 -7.59 -4.62
C TYR A 18 18.98 -7.22 -5.75
N GLY A 19 19.23 -6.13 -6.47
CA GLY A 19 18.33 -5.61 -7.49
C GLY A 19 17.13 -4.85 -6.91
N SER A 20 16.34 -4.24 -7.79
CA SER A 20 15.14 -3.46 -7.46
C SER A 20 13.83 -4.11 -7.92
N ASP A 21 13.89 -5.33 -8.44
CA ASP A 21 12.70 -6.03 -8.93
C ASP A 21 11.93 -6.66 -7.77
N SER A 22 10.76 -6.10 -7.48
CA SER A 22 9.85 -6.62 -6.45
C SER A 22 9.37 -8.04 -6.77
N CYS A 23 9.43 -8.46 -8.04
CA CYS A 23 9.03 -9.78 -8.46
C CYS A 23 10.06 -10.86 -8.12
N THR A 24 11.35 -10.52 -8.23
CA THR A 24 12.43 -11.36 -7.73
C THR A 24 12.31 -11.52 -6.20
N TRP A 25 11.99 -10.45 -5.47
CA TRP A 25 11.86 -10.51 -4.01
C TRP A 25 10.69 -11.39 -3.56
N LEU A 26 9.55 -11.32 -4.26
CA LEU A 26 8.40 -12.22 -4.08
C LEU A 26 8.77 -13.71 -4.14
N LEU A 27 9.66 -14.08 -5.06
CA LEU A 27 10.02 -15.48 -5.35
C LEU A 27 11.19 -15.98 -4.49
N THR A 28 11.94 -15.10 -3.83
CA THR A 28 13.19 -15.48 -3.15
C THR A 28 13.03 -15.70 -1.65
N ALA A 29 12.42 -14.75 -0.93
CA ALA A 29 12.47 -14.74 0.53
C ALA A 29 11.24 -14.06 1.17
N GLY A 30 10.95 -14.46 2.41
CA GLY A 30 9.89 -13.88 3.23
C GLY A 30 9.87 -14.51 4.63
N ARG A 31 8.83 -14.19 5.39
CA ARG A 31 8.59 -14.74 6.73
C ARG A 31 7.10 -14.87 7.02
N TYR A 32 6.77 -15.73 7.98
CA TYR A 32 5.46 -15.69 8.62
C TYR A 32 5.40 -14.54 9.63
N LYS A 33 4.32 -13.78 9.58
CA LYS A 33 3.99 -12.77 10.59
C LYS A 33 3.25 -13.44 11.76
N GLY A 34 3.03 -12.68 12.84
CA GLY A 34 2.33 -13.17 14.03
C GLY A 34 0.87 -13.60 13.79
N ASP A 35 0.28 -13.23 12.65
CA ASP A 35 -1.05 -13.66 12.19
C ASP A 35 -1.03 -14.92 11.31
N HIS A 36 0.11 -15.62 11.22
CA HIS A 36 0.33 -16.79 10.38
C HIS A 36 0.07 -16.55 8.88
N GLU A 37 0.12 -15.29 8.43
CA GLU A 37 0.09 -14.95 7.01
C GLU A 37 1.53 -14.77 6.49
N TRP A 38 1.79 -15.29 5.29
CA TRP A 38 3.08 -15.18 4.62
C TRP A 38 3.34 -13.75 4.13
N GLN A 39 4.53 -13.23 4.38
CA GLN A 39 4.96 -11.90 3.98
C GLN A 39 6.32 -11.96 3.26
N PRO A 40 6.35 -11.72 1.95
CA PRO A 40 7.59 -11.52 1.21
C PRO A 40 8.34 -10.28 1.70
N TYR A 41 9.66 -10.31 1.61
CA TYR A 41 10.45 -9.12 1.95
C TYR A 41 10.34 -8.05 0.88
N GLY A 42 10.01 -6.83 1.31
CA GLY A 42 10.11 -5.62 0.51
C GLY A 42 8.99 -5.35 -0.49
N CYS A 43 7.95 -6.18 -0.55
CA CYS A 43 6.73 -5.88 -1.29
C CYS A 43 5.47 -6.36 -0.54
N MET A 44 4.33 -5.77 -0.86
CA MET A 44 3.03 -6.12 -0.27
C MET A 44 2.28 -7.10 -1.16
N LEU A 45 1.73 -8.15 -0.56
CA LEU A 45 0.84 -9.09 -1.23
C LEU A 45 -0.60 -8.60 -1.19
N HIS A 46 -1.28 -8.66 -2.33
CA HIS A 46 -2.73 -8.60 -2.39
C HIS A 46 -3.31 -10.00 -2.14
N LYS A 47 -4.40 -10.06 -1.36
CA LYS A 47 -5.10 -11.32 -1.07
C LYS A 47 -6.17 -11.57 -2.13
N TYR A 48 -5.81 -12.32 -3.17
CA TYR A 48 -6.74 -12.65 -4.26
C TYR A 48 -7.88 -13.53 -3.78
N SER A 49 -9.10 -13.01 -3.87
CA SER A 49 -10.32 -13.82 -3.81
C SER A 49 -10.57 -14.54 -5.14
N LYS A 50 -11.51 -15.49 -5.16
CA LYS A 50 -11.94 -16.14 -6.41
C LYS A 50 -12.45 -15.14 -7.44
N THR A 51 -13.16 -14.10 -6.98
CA THR A 51 -13.67 -13.03 -7.83
C THR A 51 -12.55 -12.17 -8.40
N ASP A 52 -11.52 -11.87 -7.61
CA ASP A 52 -10.35 -11.09 -8.04
C ASP A 52 -9.53 -11.84 -9.08
N ALA A 53 -9.24 -13.12 -8.85
CA ALA A 53 -8.50 -13.95 -9.80
C ALA A 53 -9.20 -14.02 -11.15
N ARG A 54 -10.52 -14.27 -11.16
CA ARG A 54 -11.32 -14.29 -12.40
C ARG A 54 -11.39 -12.92 -13.08
N ARG A 55 -11.45 -11.82 -12.30
CA ARG A 55 -11.43 -10.45 -12.83
C ARG A 55 -10.12 -10.16 -13.55
N CYS A 56 -8.99 -10.55 -12.96
CA CYS A 56 -7.68 -10.45 -13.60
C CYS A 56 -7.63 -11.21 -14.93
N PHE A 57 -7.95 -12.51 -14.94
CA PHE A 57 -7.87 -13.30 -16.18
C PHE A 57 -8.81 -12.78 -17.27
N ARG A 58 -10.01 -12.35 -16.90
CA ARG A 58 -10.96 -11.74 -17.85
C ARG A 58 -10.43 -10.43 -18.42
N TYR A 59 -9.82 -9.58 -17.59
CA TYR A 59 -9.20 -8.33 -18.04
C TYR A 59 -8.09 -8.61 -19.05
N LEU A 60 -7.19 -9.56 -18.74
CA LEU A 60 -6.11 -9.95 -19.65
C LEU A 60 -6.64 -10.54 -20.97
N ALA A 61 -7.68 -11.38 -20.89
CA ALA A 61 -8.31 -11.95 -22.07
C ALA A 61 -8.99 -10.90 -22.97
N PHE A 62 -9.58 -9.86 -22.36
CA PHE A 62 -10.17 -8.71 -23.07
C PHE A 62 -9.11 -7.94 -23.86
N TRP A 63 -7.91 -7.77 -23.30
CA TRP A 63 -6.76 -7.17 -24.00
C TRP A 63 -6.04 -8.13 -24.96
N GLY A 64 -6.63 -9.29 -25.24
CA GLY A 64 -6.14 -10.24 -26.24
C GLY A 64 -5.04 -11.19 -25.75
N LYS A 65 -4.67 -11.16 -24.47
CA LYS A 65 -3.69 -12.09 -23.90
C LYS A 65 -4.33 -13.47 -23.71
N TYR A 66 -3.66 -14.51 -24.20
CA TYR A 66 -4.06 -15.89 -23.94
C TYR A 66 -3.46 -16.32 -22.60
N ASN A 67 -4.29 -16.67 -21.62
CA ASN A 67 -3.82 -17.06 -20.30
C ASN A 67 -3.48 -18.55 -20.31
N SER A 68 -2.23 -18.91 -20.59
CA SER A 68 -1.82 -20.33 -20.61
C SER A 68 -0.82 -20.63 -19.50
N PHE A 69 -1.14 -21.60 -18.65
CA PHE A 69 -0.29 -22.08 -17.56
C PHE A 69 0.04 -23.55 -17.81
N ALA A 70 1.31 -23.93 -17.65
CA ALA A 70 1.73 -25.32 -17.68
C ALA A 70 2.43 -25.69 -16.38
N PHE A 71 1.96 -26.74 -15.73
CA PHE A 71 2.57 -27.34 -14.54
C PHE A 71 3.21 -28.66 -14.97
N ILE A 72 4.50 -28.84 -14.73
CA ILE A 72 5.22 -30.06 -15.11
C ILE A 72 6.10 -30.58 -13.97
N GLY A 73 5.79 -31.78 -13.49
CA GLY A 73 6.46 -32.30 -12.30
C GLY A 73 5.78 -33.49 -11.63
N ASP A 74 6.11 -33.65 -10.35
CA ASP A 74 5.66 -34.76 -9.51
C ASP A 74 4.32 -34.48 -8.80
N SER A 75 3.94 -35.40 -7.89
CA SER A 75 2.69 -35.36 -7.13
C SER A 75 2.51 -34.13 -6.22
N ARG A 76 3.58 -33.43 -5.82
CA ARG A 76 3.45 -32.18 -5.05
C ARG A 76 3.08 -31.02 -5.94
N LEU A 77 3.61 -30.99 -7.16
CA LEU A 77 3.23 -29.97 -8.13
C LEU A 77 1.81 -30.18 -8.66
N GLU A 78 1.38 -31.45 -8.77
CA GLU A 78 -0.01 -31.83 -9.04
C GLU A 78 -0.98 -31.23 -8.02
N GLN A 79 -0.69 -31.35 -6.72
CA GLN A 79 -1.52 -30.74 -5.67
C GLN A 79 -1.63 -29.21 -5.82
N LEU A 80 -0.55 -28.54 -6.23
CA LEU A 80 -0.55 -27.10 -6.50
C LEU A 80 -1.42 -26.75 -7.73
N TYR A 81 -1.34 -27.55 -8.78
CA TYR A 81 -2.19 -27.42 -9.96
C TYR A 81 -3.68 -27.55 -9.59
N GLU A 82 -4.05 -28.58 -8.83
CA GLU A 82 -5.43 -28.81 -8.40
C GLU A 82 -5.95 -27.65 -7.54
N TYR A 83 -5.12 -27.18 -6.60
CA TYR A 83 -5.47 -26.04 -5.76
C TYR A 83 -5.62 -24.76 -6.58
N PHE A 84 -4.72 -24.49 -7.53
CA PHE A 84 -4.79 -23.32 -8.42
C PHE A 84 -6.12 -23.31 -9.20
N ILE A 85 -6.53 -24.45 -9.74
CA ILE A 85 -7.82 -24.59 -10.41
C ILE A 85 -8.98 -24.36 -9.45
N SER A 86 -8.90 -24.86 -8.22
CA SER A 86 -9.96 -24.67 -7.22
C SER A 86 -10.25 -23.19 -6.90
N VAL A 87 -9.24 -22.32 -7.05
CA VAL A 87 -9.34 -20.86 -6.85
C VAL A 87 -10.02 -20.18 -8.04
N VAL A 88 -9.84 -20.70 -9.26
CA VAL A 88 -10.42 -20.12 -10.49
C VAL A 88 -11.81 -20.71 -10.82
N ARG A 89 -12.03 -21.98 -10.47
CA ARG A 89 -13.28 -22.70 -10.70
C ARG A 89 -14.39 -22.13 -9.81
N THR A 90 -15.51 -21.80 -10.44
CA THR A 90 -16.76 -21.45 -9.74
C THR A 90 -17.60 -22.70 -9.49
N ARG A 91 -18.34 -22.73 -8.38
CA ARG A 91 -19.21 -23.85 -7.94
C ARG A 91 -20.51 -24.00 -8.78
N LEU A 92 -20.49 -23.56 -10.04
CA LEU A 92 -21.61 -23.69 -10.96
C LEU A 92 -21.40 -24.95 -11.79
N ASP A 93 -21.74 -26.10 -11.20
CA ASP A 93 -21.69 -27.45 -11.78
C ASP A 93 -22.70 -27.66 -12.94
N LEU A 94 -22.96 -26.65 -13.78
CA LEU A 94 -24.00 -26.68 -14.84
C LEU A 94 -23.67 -25.88 -16.11
N ASP A 95 -22.48 -25.28 -16.23
CA ASP A 95 -22.12 -24.50 -17.42
C ASP A 95 -21.35 -25.40 -18.42
N SER A 96 -21.91 -25.69 -19.59
CA SER A 96 -21.27 -26.46 -20.69
C SER A 96 -20.01 -25.81 -21.29
N SER A 97 -19.53 -24.72 -20.67
CA SER A 97 -18.42 -23.89 -21.12
C SER A 97 -17.03 -24.32 -20.62
N TYR A 98 -16.97 -25.29 -19.71
CA TYR A 98 -15.72 -25.89 -19.26
C TYR A 98 -15.62 -27.34 -19.74
N SER A 99 -14.47 -27.70 -20.28
CA SER A 99 -14.11 -29.10 -20.54
C SER A 99 -12.86 -29.41 -19.73
N THR A 100 -12.97 -30.31 -18.76
CA THR A 100 -11.80 -31.10 -18.37
C THR A 100 -11.58 -32.04 -19.53
N VAL A 101 -10.59 -31.75 -20.38
CA VAL A 101 -10.18 -32.75 -21.36
C VAL A 101 -9.43 -33.79 -20.55
N GLU A 102 -10.18 -34.81 -20.12
CA GLU A 102 -9.69 -36.00 -19.44
C GLU A 102 -8.99 -36.86 -20.50
N HIS A 103 -7.88 -36.35 -21.02
CA HIS A 103 -6.94 -37.21 -21.71
C HIS A 103 -6.39 -38.13 -20.64
N ARG A 104 -6.83 -39.40 -20.69
CA ARG A 104 -6.28 -40.50 -19.92
C ARG A 104 -4.78 -40.31 -19.76
N MET A 105 -4.32 -40.50 -18.52
CA MET A 105 -2.94 -40.41 -18.04
C MET A 105 -1.87 -40.43 -19.14
N PRO A 106 -0.90 -39.50 -19.12
CA PRO A 106 -0.47 -38.74 -17.92
C PRO A 106 -0.76 -37.22 -17.93
N ASN A 107 -1.41 -36.66 -18.96
CA ASN A 107 -1.55 -35.20 -19.11
C ASN A 107 -3.02 -34.78 -19.12
N TYR A 108 -3.39 -33.81 -18.28
CA TYR A 108 -4.75 -33.28 -18.22
C TYR A 108 -4.74 -31.76 -18.36
N THR A 109 -5.76 -31.23 -19.03
CA THR A 109 -5.87 -29.78 -19.29
C THR A 109 -7.24 -29.28 -18.88
N TYR A 110 -7.22 -28.24 -18.07
CA TYR A 110 -8.39 -27.44 -17.70
C TYR A 110 -8.50 -26.24 -18.64
N VAL A 111 -9.65 -26.09 -19.30
CA VAL A 111 -9.93 -24.95 -20.19
C VAL A 111 -11.16 -24.20 -19.72
N ASP A 112 -11.04 -22.88 -19.53
CA ASP A 112 -12.15 -21.95 -19.34
C ASP A 112 -12.19 -20.98 -20.53
N ASN A 113 -13.12 -21.23 -21.45
CA ASN A 113 -13.29 -20.44 -22.67
C ASN A 113 -13.68 -18.98 -22.40
N LYS A 114 -14.42 -18.71 -21.30
CA LYS A 114 -14.85 -17.35 -20.92
C LYS A 114 -13.66 -16.51 -20.44
N LEU A 115 -12.66 -17.15 -19.83
CA LEU A 115 -11.45 -16.49 -19.36
C LEU A 115 -10.28 -16.59 -20.36
N ARG A 116 -10.48 -17.27 -21.51
CA ARG A 116 -9.41 -17.70 -22.42
C ARG A 116 -8.23 -18.29 -21.64
N LEU A 117 -8.55 -19.13 -20.66
CA LEU A 117 -7.60 -19.72 -19.72
C LEU A 117 -7.43 -21.20 -20.06
N SER A 118 -6.17 -21.62 -20.21
CA SER A 118 -5.78 -23.03 -20.34
C SER A 118 -4.73 -23.34 -19.29
N VAL A 119 -4.99 -24.34 -18.45
CA VAL A 119 -4.06 -24.82 -17.43
C VAL A 119 -3.78 -26.28 -17.71
N THR A 120 -2.56 -26.61 -18.09
CA THR A 120 -2.15 -27.98 -18.41
C THR A 120 -1.26 -28.53 -17.31
N PHE A 121 -1.50 -29.77 -16.90
CA PHE A 121 -0.58 -30.53 -16.07
C PHE A 121 0.08 -31.65 -16.88
N VAL A 122 1.37 -31.83 -16.68
CA VAL A 122 2.19 -32.89 -17.28
C VAL A 122 2.95 -33.60 -16.17
N TYR A 123 2.65 -34.88 -15.97
CA TYR A 123 3.32 -35.68 -14.94
C TYR A 123 4.75 -36.04 -15.37
N SER A 124 5.74 -35.75 -14.52
CA SER A 124 7.14 -36.11 -14.71
C SER A 124 7.84 -36.31 -13.38
N ASP A 125 8.26 -37.55 -13.10
CA ASP A 125 8.89 -37.93 -11.83
C ASP A 125 10.31 -37.37 -11.64
N ASP A 126 11.01 -37.13 -12.76
CA ASP A 126 12.38 -36.66 -12.86
C ASP A 126 12.54 -35.72 -14.06
N VAL A 127 13.77 -35.23 -14.28
CA VAL A 127 14.15 -34.52 -15.50
C VAL A 127 14.38 -35.54 -16.62
N SER A 128 13.34 -36.29 -16.94
CA SER A 128 13.37 -37.33 -17.97
C SER A 128 13.26 -36.73 -19.37
N LYS A 129 13.43 -37.61 -20.35
CA LYS A 129 13.15 -37.33 -21.75
C LYS A 129 11.74 -36.75 -21.97
N THR A 130 10.75 -37.13 -21.18
CA THR A 130 9.38 -36.58 -21.26
C THR A 130 9.39 -35.08 -20.96
N MET A 131 10.01 -34.64 -19.86
CA MET A 131 10.15 -33.22 -19.53
C MET A 131 10.90 -32.47 -20.63
N VAL A 132 12.04 -32.99 -21.06
CA VAL A 132 12.87 -32.35 -22.11
C VAL A 132 12.10 -32.22 -23.42
N ASP A 133 11.40 -33.28 -23.86
CA ASP A 133 10.63 -33.27 -25.11
C ASP A 133 9.42 -32.34 -25.03
N GLN A 134 8.79 -32.20 -23.84
CA GLN A 134 7.71 -31.23 -23.63
C GLN A 134 8.21 -29.78 -23.69
N PHE A 135 9.34 -29.47 -23.05
CA PHE A 135 9.97 -28.15 -23.19
C PHE A 135 10.34 -27.82 -24.64
N ARG A 136 10.85 -28.81 -25.40
CA ARG A 136 11.12 -28.66 -26.84
C ARG A 136 9.85 -28.49 -27.68
N THR A 137 8.76 -29.14 -27.29
CA THR A 137 7.45 -28.99 -27.93
C THR A 137 6.92 -27.57 -27.74
N TRP A 138 6.99 -27.04 -26.51
CA TRP A 138 6.63 -25.63 -26.24
C TRP A 138 7.56 -24.65 -26.95
N GLN A 139 8.85 -24.95 -27.03
CA GLN A 139 9.82 -24.13 -27.77
C GLN A 139 9.43 -23.97 -29.24
N ARG A 140 8.93 -25.05 -29.87
CA ARG A 140 8.51 -25.07 -31.29
C ARG A 140 7.06 -24.63 -31.51
N SER A 141 6.25 -24.55 -30.46
CA SER A 141 4.85 -24.13 -30.55
C SER A 141 4.74 -22.67 -30.96
N ASP A 142 3.77 -22.34 -31.82
CA ASP A 142 3.46 -20.95 -32.18
C ASP A 142 2.95 -20.16 -30.97
N GLN A 143 2.25 -20.83 -30.05
CA GLN A 143 1.73 -20.26 -28.81
C GLN A 143 2.21 -21.10 -27.62
N PRO A 144 3.40 -20.80 -27.07
CA PRO A 144 3.87 -21.43 -25.84
C PRO A 144 3.02 -20.96 -24.64
N PRO A 145 3.03 -21.71 -23.52
CA PRO A 145 2.41 -21.26 -22.29
C PRO A 145 2.96 -19.91 -21.83
N SER A 146 2.12 -19.08 -21.21
CA SER A 146 2.54 -17.79 -20.64
C SER A 146 3.40 -17.99 -19.40
N VAL A 147 3.07 -18.98 -18.58
CA VAL A 147 3.82 -19.35 -17.38
C VAL A 147 3.99 -20.86 -17.33
N ILE A 148 5.22 -21.32 -17.14
CA ILE A 148 5.58 -22.72 -16.94
C ILE A 148 6.10 -22.87 -15.53
N ILE A 149 5.48 -23.71 -14.72
CA ILE A 149 5.93 -24.06 -13.37
C ILE A 149 6.48 -25.48 -13.44
N ALA A 150 7.77 -25.65 -13.15
CA ALA A 150 8.44 -26.94 -13.16
C ALA A 150 9.03 -27.27 -11.78
N SER A 151 8.92 -28.53 -11.38
CA SER A 151 9.49 -29.06 -10.13
C SER A 151 9.64 -30.57 -10.23
N THR A 152 10.81 -31.11 -9.89
CA THR A 152 11.05 -32.57 -9.89
C THR A 152 12.05 -32.93 -8.81
N GLY A 153 11.94 -34.16 -8.27
CA GLY A 153 12.99 -34.77 -7.46
C GLY A 153 12.47 -35.62 -6.31
N LEU A 154 11.20 -35.51 -5.92
CA LEU A 154 10.66 -36.28 -4.80
C LEU A 154 10.68 -37.79 -5.08
N GLN A 155 10.37 -38.20 -6.31
CA GLN A 155 10.40 -39.61 -6.71
C GLN A 155 11.83 -40.16 -6.83
N LEU A 156 12.79 -39.32 -7.25
CA LEU A 156 14.22 -39.69 -7.27
C LEU A 156 14.72 -39.99 -5.86
N LEU A 157 14.36 -39.14 -4.90
CA LEU A 157 14.69 -39.32 -3.47
C LEU A 157 14.06 -40.57 -2.86
N LYS A 158 12.88 -40.98 -3.34
CA LYS A 158 12.22 -42.21 -2.91
C LYS A 158 12.96 -43.46 -3.39
N THR A 159 13.40 -43.45 -4.65
CA THR A 159 13.88 -44.67 -5.34
C THR A 159 15.38 -44.88 -5.22
N ARG A 160 16.19 -43.82 -5.30
CA ARG A 160 17.66 -43.89 -5.35
C ARG A 160 18.30 -43.32 -4.08
N ASN A 161 19.47 -43.84 -3.70
CA ASN A 161 20.31 -43.19 -2.70
C ASN A 161 20.97 -41.96 -3.32
N THR A 162 21.01 -40.86 -2.57
CA THR A 162 21.70 -39.64 -2.96
C THR A 162 23.21 -39.87 -2.87
N THR A 163 23.85 -40.02 -4.03
CA THR A 163 25.31 -40.06 -4.17
C THR A 163 25.73 -38.96 -5.13
N ASP A 164 27.01 -38.55 -5.08
CA ASP A 164 27.54 -37.51 -5.95
C ASP A 164 27.31 -37.82 -7.43
N LEU A 165 27.40 -39.09 -7.82
CA LEU A 165 27.16 -39.54 -9.20
C LEU A 165 25.72 -39.28 -9.65
N VAL A 166 24.72 -39.51 -8.78
CA VAL A 166 23.31 -39.27 -9.09
C VAL A 166 23.01 -37.77 -9.15
N LEU A 167 23.64 -36.98 -8.29
CA LEU A 167 23.52 -35.52 -8.32
C LEU A 167 24.11 -34.93 -9.61
N GLU A 168 25.27 -35.42 -10.06
CA GLU A 168 25.87 -34.99 -11.33
C GLU A 168 25.04 -35.45 -12.54
N GLU A 169 24.43 -36.63 -12.50
CA GLU A 169 23.44 -37.07 -13.52
C GLU A 169 22.24 -36.09 -13.56
N TYR A 170 21.70 -35.72 -12.39
CA TYR A 170 20.60 -34.78 -12.26
C TYR A 170 20.98 -33.38 -12.80
N LYS A 171 22.16 -32.86 -12.47
CA LYS A 171 22.69 -31.60 -13.01
C LYS A 171 22.78 -31.66 -14.53
N ARG A 172 23.36 -32.72 -15.08
CA ARG A 172 23.47 -32.91 -16.54
C ARG A 172 22.09 -32.92 -17.19
N ASN A 173 21.10 -33.59 -16.61
CA ASN A 173 19.75 -33.63 -17.15
C ASN A 173 19.10 -32.23 -17.14
N LEU A 174 19.30 -31.43 -16.09
CA LEU A 174 18.85 -30.04 -16.04
C LEU A 174 19.48 -29.17 -17.15
N THR A 175 20.75 -29.39 -17.50
CA THR A 175 21.38 -28.63 -18.58
C THR A 175 20.67 -28.79 -19.93
N HIS A 176 19.98 -29.92 -20.15
CA HIS A 176 19.22 -30.14 -21.38
C HIS A 176 17.96 -29.25 -21.50
N LEU A 177 17.50 -28.64 -20.40
CA LEU A 177 16.36 -27.73 -20.40
C LEU A 177 16.76 -26.28 -20.68
N VAL A 178 17.99 -25.88 -20.34
CA VAL A 178 18.46 -24.48 -20.36
C VAL A 178 18.19 -23.80 -21.71
N GLN A 179 18.57 -24.44 -22.82
CA GLN A 179 18.36 -23.86 -24.16
C GLN A 179 16.87 -23.63 -24.48
N ALA A 180 16.00 -24.56 -24.09
CA ALA A 180 14.57 -24.42 -24.33
C ALA A 180 13.97 -23.32 -23.44
N ILE A 181 14.41 -23.23 -22.19
CA ILE A 181 14.02 -22.19 -21.22
C ILE A 181 14.39 -20.81 -21.75
N ASP A 182 15.63 -20.60 -22.20
CA ASP A 182 16.09 -19.30 -22.70
C ASP A 182 15.32 -18.88 -23.95
N SER A 183 15.06 -19.83 -24.86
CA SER A 183 14.26 -19.60 -26.07
C SER A 183 12.80 -19.26 -25.76
N LEU A 184 12.23 -19.83 -24.70
CA LEU A 184 10.87 -19.53 -24.24
C LEU A 184 10.81 -18.15 -23.56
N ALA A 185 11.80 -17.83 -22.73
CA ALA A 185 11.91 -16.53 -22.07
C ALA A 185 12.04 -15.38 -23.08
N ALA A 186 12.79 -15.57 -24.16
CA ALA A 186 12.88 -14.61 -25.26
C ALA A 186 11.52 -14.32 -25.94
N ARG A 187 10.55 -15.22 -25.80
CA ARG A 187 9.17 -15.09 -26.30
C ARG A 187 8.17 -14.66 -25.22
N ASN A 188 8.66 -14.11 -24.10
CA ASN A 188 7.88 -13.67 -22.94
C ASN A 188 7.17 -14.79 -22.15
N THR A 189 7.58 -16.05 -22.30
CA THR A 189 7.14 -17.13 -21.40
C THR A 189 7.95 -17.09 -20.11
N GLN A 190 7.29 -17.04 -18.96
CA GLN A 190 7.96 -17.10 -17.66
C GLN A 190 8.13 -18.55 -17.21
N VAL A 191 9.37 -19.01 -17.08
CA VAL A 191 9.66 -20.34 -16.52
C VAL A 191 10.04 -20.19 -15.04
N LEU A 192 9.24 -20.80 -14.17
CA LEU A 192 9.47 -20.89 -12.73
C LEU A 192 9.97 -22.29 -12.39
N TRP A 193 11.17 -22.37 -11.81
CA TRP A 193 11.64 -23.61 -11.19
C TRP A 193 11.35 -23.57 -9.70
N LYS A 194 10.36 -24.34 -9.26
CA LYS A 194 9.96 -24.44 -7.87
C LYS A 194 10.89 -25.41 -7.14
N LEU A 195 11.50 -24.94 -6.05
CA LEU A 195 12.33 -25.79 -5.21
C LEU A 195 11.47 -26.78 -4.41
N ILE A 196 12.08 -27.94 -4.12
CA ILE A 196 11.44 -29.02 -3.37
C ILE A 196 11.35 -28.62 -1.91
N GLU A 197 10.16 -28.75 -1.31
CA GLU A 197 9.92 -28.41 0.09
C GLU A 197 10.51 -29.45 1.07
N ALA A 198 10.95 -28.96 2.23
CA ALA A 198 11.38 -29.81 3.33
C ALA A 198 10.23 -30.70 3.84
N VAL A 199 10.58 -31.85 4.40
CA VAL A 199 9.64 -32.83 4.95
C VAL A 199 9.95 -33.09 6.41
N ASP A 200 8.89 -33.25 7.19
CA ASP A 200 8.97 -33.66 8.58
C ASP A 200 9.14 -35.19 8.63
N ALA A 201 10.35 -35.63 8.95
CA ALA A 201 10.71 -37.04 9.03
C ALA A 201 9.79 -37.86 9.95
N SER A 202 9.20 -37.23 10.98
CA SER A 202 8.30 -37.90 11.92
C SER A 202 6.94 -38.24 11.30
N LYS A 203 6.49 -37.49 10.28
CA LYS A 203 5.20 -37.66 9.61
C LYS A 203 5.28 -38.56 8.36
N LEU A 204 6.49 -38.97 7.97
CA LEU A 204 6.72 -39.83 6.81
C LEU A 204 6.28 -41.28 7.08
N LYS A 205 5.50 -41.84 6.16
CA LYS A 205 5.02 -43.23 6.20
C LYS A 205 5.65 -44.05 5.08
N ASN A 206 5.82 -45.35 5.32
CA ASN A 206 6.25 -46.35 4.34
C ASN A 206 7.56 -45.96 3.63
N ASP A 207 7.64 -46.18 2.32
CA ASP A 207 8.83 -45.94 1.47
C ASP A 207 9.37 -44.50 1.54
N TYR A 208 8.55 -43.53 1.97
CA TYR A 208 8.98 -42.15 2.10
C TYR A 208 9.86 -41.90 3.34
N LYS A 209 9.96 -42.83 4.28
CA LYS A 209 10.84 -42.71 5.47
C LYS A 209 12.33 -42.56 5.12
N ARG A 210 12.72 -42.96 3.91
CA ARG A 210 14.10 -42.84 3.43
C ARG A 210 14.48 -41.40 3.08
N ILE A 211 13.49 -40.52 2.85
CA ILE A 211 13.73 -39.15 2.40
C ILE A 211 14.29 -38.31 3.56
N ASN A 212 15.42 -37.66 3.31
CA ASN A 212 16.08 -36.75 4.25
C ASN A 212 16.11 -35.32 3.69
N ASN A 213 16.00 -34.32 4.56
CA ASN A 213 16.07 -32.91 4.18
C ASN A 213 17.46 -32.51 3.65
N ASN A 214 18.54 -33.16 4.10
CA ASN A 214 19.89 -32.92 3.55
C ASN A 214 19.99 -33.31 2.07
N ASP A 215 19.31 -34.37 1.68
CA ASP A 215 19.28 -34.84 0.30
C ASP A 215 18.45 -33.89 -0.56
N ILE A 216 17.26 -33.50 -0.07
CA ILE A 216 16.41 -32.48 -0.71
C ILE A 216 17.20 -31.18 -0.95
N ASP A 217 17.93 -30.71 0.06
CA ASP A 217 18.75 -29.50 -0.05
C ASP A 217 19.89 -29.67 -1.07
N SER A 218 20.45 -30.88 -1.21
CA SER A 218 21.46 -31.17 -2.23
C SER A 218 20.89 -31.14 -3.66
N TYR A 219 19.69 -31.68 -3.89
CA TYR A 219 18.98 -31.55 -5.17
C TYR A 219 18.58 -30.11 -5.47
N ASN A 220 18.09 -29.37 -4.47
CA ASN A 220 17.76 -27.96 -4.62
C ASN A 220 19.01 -27.13 -4.96
N ARG A 221 20.15 -27.36 -4.29
CA ARG A 221 21.42 -26.73 -4.63
C ARG A 221 21.84 -27.02 -6.06
N ALA A 222 21.77 -28.28 -6.49
CA ALA A 222 22.09 -28.68 -7.86
C ALA A 222 21.19 -27.97 -8.89
N ALA A 223 19.89 -27.84 -8.60
CA ALA A 223 18.97 -27.11 -9.46
C ALA A 223 19.28 -25.61 -9.54
N VAL A 224 19.57 -24.98 -8.39
CA VAL A 224 19.96 -23.56 -8.32
C VAL A 224 21.27 -23.32 -9.08
N GLU A 225 22.28 -24.16 -8.89
CA GLU A 225 23.59 -24.04 -9.55
C GLU A 225 23.46 -24.00 -11.08
N ILE A 226 22.68 -24.92 -11.66
CA ILE A 226 22.50 -25.00 -13.11
C ILE A 226 21.57 -23.90 -13.64
N LEU A 227 20.41 -23.70 -13.00
CA LEU A 227 19.36 -22.86 -13.55
C LEU A 227 19.56 -21.35 -13.28
N THR A 228 20.39 -20.96 -12.31
CA THR A 228 20.70 -19.53 -12.06
C THR A 228 21.40 -18.87 -13.24
N HIS A 229 22.09 -19.65 -14.08
CA HIS A 229 22.73 -19.16 -15.30
C HIS A 229 21.80 -19.16 -16.53
N SER A 230 20.54 -19.57 -16.36
CA SER A 230 19.51 -19.55 -17.40
C SER A 230 18.49 -18.43 -17.14
N ALA A 231 17.56 -18.23 -18.07
CA ALA A 231 16.43 -17.32 -17.89
C ALA A 231 15.34 -17.86 -16.93
N ALA A 232 15.51 -19.05 -16.34
CA ALA A 232 14.59 -19.57 -15.34
C ALA A 232 14.58 -18.73 -14.06
N LYS A 233 13.39 -18.44 -13.53
CA LYS A 233 13.22 -17.82 -12.23
C LYS A 233 13.13 -18.90 -11.15
N ILE A 234 14.08 -18.89 -10.21
CA ILE A 234 14.07 -19.81 -9.07
C ILE A 234 13.02 -19.38 -8.07
N TRP A 235 12.05 -20.25 -7.80
CA TRP A 235 10.99 -20.01 -6.82
C TRP A 235 11.35 -20.65 -5.48
N LYS A 236 12.13 -19.91 -4.68
CA LYS A 236 12.61 -20.31 -3.35
C LYS A 236 11.60 -20.03 -2.24
N SER A 237 10.75 -19.02 -2.36
CA SER A 237 9.74 -18.71 -1.35
C SER A 237 8.74 -19.84 -1.13
N ALA A 238 8.50 -20.70 -2.14
CA ALA A 238 7.68 -21.91 -1.98
C ALA A 238 8.21 -22.86 -0.90
N LEU A 239 9.53 -23.01 -0.79
CA LEU A 239 10.18 -23.81 0.25
C LEU A 239 9.93 -23.23 1.65
N LEU A 240 9.99 -21.90 1.79
CA LEU A 240 9.85 -21.22 3.09
C LEU A 240 8.38 -21.13 3.56
N VAL A 241 7.45 -21.10 2.60
CA VAL A 241 6.01 -21.10 2.86
C VAL A 241 5.57 -22.45 3.45
N SER A 242 6.14 -23.55 2.98
CA SER A 242 5.85 -24.85 3.53
C SER A 242 6.68 -25.07 4.79
N GLU A 243 6.08 -24.93 5.97
CA GLU A 243 6.64 -25.51 7.19
C GLU A 243 6.83 -27.03 6.99
N GLU A 244 7.74 -27.65 7.75
CA GLU A 244 8.06 -29.08 7.64
C GLU A 244 6.78 -29.94 7.73
N GLY A 245 6.34 -30.41 6.57
CA GLY A 245 5.06 -31.10 6.37
C GLY A 245 5.25 -32.59 6.10
N SER A 246 4.16 -33.31 5.86
CA SER A 246 4.24 -34.68 5.34
C SER A 246 4.60 -34.66 3.84
N VAL A 247 4.47 -35.80 3.16
CA VAL A 247 4.63 -35.87 1.70
C VAL A 247 3.61 -34.97 0.98
N GLU A 248 2.40 -34.87 1.54
CA GLU A 248 1.33 -33.98 1.07
C GLU A 248 1.55 -32.56 1.59
N LEU A 249 1.33 -31.58 0.70
CA LEU A 249 1.46 -30.18 1.06
C LEU A 249 0.26 -29.75 1.90
N SER A 250 0.52 -28.96 2.93
CA SER A 250 -0.54 -28.39 3.75
C SER A 250 -1.42 -27.47 2.90
N SER A 251 -2.71 -27.40 3.22
CA SER A 251 -3.65 -26.51 2.53
C SER A 251 -3.25 -25.03 2.66
N THR A 252 -2.57 -24.66 3.74
CA THR A 252 -1.99 -23.32 3.93
C THR A 252 -0.84 -23.07 2.98
N ALA A 253 0.08 -24.02 2.79
CA ALA A 253 1.18 -23.89 1.84
C ALA A 253 0.68 -23.77 0.40
N LEU A 254 -0.26 -24.63 -0.01
CA LEU A 254 -0.91 -24.57 -1.33
C LEU A 254 -1.61 -23.23 -1.57
N ARG A 255 -2.31 -22.74 -0.55
CA ARG A 255 -2.95 -21.41 -0.57
C ARG A 255 -1.93 -20.31 -0.80
N HIS A 256 -0.87 -20.25 0.00
CA HIS A 256 0.14 -19.20 -0.10
C HIS A 256 0.92 -19.28 -1.42
N CYS A 257 1.32 -20.47 -1.87
CA CYS A 257 1.96 -20.65 -3.19
C CYS A 257 1.06 -20.17 -4.33
N THR A 258 -0.24 -20.46 -4.27
CA THR A 258 -1.20 -19.95 -5.26
C THR A 258 -1.35 -18.43 -5.20
N GLN A 259 -1.37 -17.84 -4.00
CA GLN A 259 -1.38 -16.39 -3.84
C GLN A 259 -0.11 -15.74 -4.42
N LEU A 260 1.07 -16.34 -4.23
CA LEU A 260 2.32 -15.88 -4.83
C LEU A 260 2.24 -15.90 -6.36
N LEU A 261 1.74 -16.98 -6.97
CA LEU A 261 1.55 -17.07 -8.42
C LEU A 261 0.58 -16.01 -8.97
N LEU A 262 -0.55 -15.81 -8.29
CA LEU A 262 -1.54 -14.81 -8.71
C LEU A 262 -0.97 -13.40 -8.56
N ASN A 263 -0.28 -13.08 -7.47
CA ASN A 263 0.38 -11.79 -7.31
C ASN A 263 1.45 -11.57 -8.39
N MET A 264 2.21 -12.61 -8.74
CA MET A 264 3.22 -12.54 -9.78
C MET A 264 2.63 -12.24 -11.16
N TYR A 265 1.53 -12.88 -11.51
CA TYR A 265 0.95 -12.79 -12.85
C TYR A 265 -0.03 -11.61 -13.02
N CYS A 266 -0.80 -11.29 -11.98
CA CYS A 266 -1.92 -10.36 -12.05
C CYS A 266 -1.62 -8.94 -11.56
N ASN A 267 -0.74 -8.75 -10.56
CA ASN A 267 -0.63 -7.44 -9.88
C ASN A 267 -0.27 -6.29 -10.82
N ASP A 268 0.60 -6.51 -11.81
CA ASP A 268 0.98 -5.48 -12.77
C ASP A 268 -0.19 -4.92 -13.59
N HIS A 269 -1.25 -5.72 -13.75
CA HIS A 269 -2.42 -5.39 -14.57
C HIS A 269 -3.62 -4.95 -13.73
N MET A 270 -3.50 -5.03 -12.41
CA MET A 270 -4.59 -4.78 -11.48
C MET A 270 -4.21 -3.63 -10.55
N ASN A 271 -5.03 -2.59 -10.51
CA ASN A 271 -4.76 -1.40 -9.69
C ASN A 271 -5.22 -1.58 -8.23
N TYR A 272 -4.62 -2.53 -7.52
CA TYR A 272 -4.90 -2.79 -6.10
C TYR A 272 -4.04 -1.89 -5.20
N ASN A 273 -4.65 -1.25 -4.20
CA ASN A 273 -3.94 -0.37 -3.27
C ASN A 273 -3.14 -1.13 -2.20
N ASP A 274 -3.40 -2.42 -2.01
CA ASP A 274 -2.80 -3.29 -0.99
C ASP A 274 -1.77 -4.29 -1.54
N GLY A 275 -1.52 -4.27 -2.85
CA GLY A 275 -0.51 -5.11 -3.53
C GLY A 275 0.55 -4.28 -4.23
N SER A 276 1.83 -4.57 -3.98
CA SER A 276 2.97 -3.93 -4.66
C SER A 276 4.00 -4.93 -5.22
N CYS A 277 3.86 -6.22 -4.92
CA CYS A 277 4.72 -7.26 -5.49
C CYS A 277 4.46 -7.44 -6.99
N CYS A 278 5.51 -7.55 -7.80
CA CYS A 278 5.42 -7.70 -9.27
C CYS A 278 4.52 -6.65 -9.96
N ALA A 279 4.41 -5.44 -9.39
CA ALA A 279 3.71 -4.32 -10.00
C ALA A 279 4.70 -3.21 -10.35
N GLN A 280 4.66 -2.74 -11.60
CA GLN A 280 5.45 -1.59 -11.99
C GLN A 280 4.91 -0.30 -11.32
N PRO A 281 5.80 0.62 -10.91
CA PRO A 281 5.38 1.93 -10.42
C PRO A 281 4.52 2.66 -11.45
N GLU A 282 3.46 3.32 -10.99
CA GLU A 282 2.62 4.14 -11.87
C GLU A 282 3.49 5.21 -12.58
N PRO A 283 3.28 5.45 -13.90
CA PRO A 283 4.05 6.43 -14.64
C PRO A 283 3.81 7.84 -14.09
N TYR A 284 4.82 8.70 -14.23
CA TYR A 284 4.72 10.09 -13.77
C TYR A 284 3.73 10.90 -14.62
N THR A 285 2.93 11.72 -13.97
CA THR A 285 1.97 12.61 -14.64
C THR A 285 2.54 14.00 -14.90
N GLN A 286 1.99 14.72 -15.87
CA GLN A 286 2.37 16.10 -16.17
C GLN A 286 2.20 17.02 -14.95
N LEU A 287 1.16 16.79 -14.15
CA LEU A 287 0.89 17.54 -12.92
C LEU A 287 2.03 17.39 -11.90
N GLN A 288 2.52 16.15 -11.71
CA GLN A 288 3.63 15.86 -10.81
C GLN A 288 4.92 16.49 -11.30
N ILE A 289 5.22 16.39 -12.61
CA ILE A 289 6.41 17.00 -13.21
C ILE A 289 6.42 18.52 -12.95
N VAL A 290 5.31 19.20 -13.25
CA VAL A 290 5.19 20.65 -13.05
C VAL A 290 5.36 21.01 -11.57
N THR A 291 4.70 20.28 -10.67
CA THR A 291 4.75 20.54 -9.22
C THR A 291 6.17 20.38 -8.66
N PHE A 292 6.86 19.29 -8.99
CA PHE A 292 8.25 19.08 -8.56
C PHE A 292 9.22 20.05 -9.22
N SER A 293 8.96 20.48 -10.45
CA SER A 293 9.77 21.51 -11.13
C SER A 293 9.66 22.86 -10.40
N ILE A 294 8.48 23.24 -9.93
CA ILE A 294 8.28 24.46 -9.12
C ILE A 294 9.05 24.35 -7.79
N PHE A 295 8.97 23.20 -7.10
CA PHE A 295 9.74 22.99 -5.87
C PHE A 295 11.24 23.05 -6.11
N LEU A 296 11.73 22.45 -7.19
CA LEU A 296 13.13 22.48 -7.56
C LEU A 296 13.60 23.91 -7.88
N LEU A 297 12.82 24.67 -8.66
CA LEU A 297 13.10 26.07 -8.95
C LEU A 297 13.20 26.90 -7.66
N CYS A 298 12.26 26.71 -6.72
CA CYS A 298 12.32 27.37 -5.42
C CYS A 298 13.60 27.01 -4.65
N GLY A 299 13.99 25.74 -4.65
CA GLY A 299 15.24 25.27 -4.03
C GLY A 299 16.49 25.90 -4.65
N VAL A 300 16.58 25.92 -5.98
CA VAL A 300 17.71 26.51 -6.71
C VAL A 300 17.81 28.00 -6.45
N LEU A 301 16.69 28.74 -6.55
CA LEU A 301 16.67 30.18 -6.27
C LEU A 301 17.10 30.48 -4.83
N TRP A 302 16.73 29.64 -3.86
CA TRP A 302 17.15 29.80 -2.47
C TRP A 302 18.66 29.62 -2.31
N VAL A 303 19.22 28.57 -2.91
CA VAL A 303 20.67 28.29 -2.89
C VAL A 303 21.45 29.41 -3.58
N VAL A 304 21.00 29.86 -4.76
CA VAL A 304 21.64 30.96 -5.51
C VAL A 304 21.63 32.25 -4.69
N ARG A 305 20.51 32.60 -4.06
CA ARG A 305 20.42 33.82 -3.23
C ARG A 305 21.35 33.73 -2.01
N GLY A 306 21.45 32.56 -1.39
CA GLY A 306 22.38 32.30 -0.29
C GLY A 306 23.84 32.39 -0.72
N ALA A 307 24.20 31.76 -1.85
CA ALA A 307 25.54 31.80 -2.41
C ALA A 307 25.94 33.20 -2.85
N TRP A 308 25.02 33.98 -3.43
CA TRP A 308 25.23 35.37 -3.82
C TRP A 308 25.47 36.26 -2.59
N GLY A 309 24.64 36.13 -1.54
CA GLY A 309 24.86 36.86 -0.28
C GLY A 309 26.18 36.50 0.40
N ALA A 310 26.57 35.22 0.37
CA ALA A 310 27.87 34.78 0.87
C ALA A 310 29.03 35.34 0.04
N TYR A 311 28.89 35.37 -1.29
CA TYR A 311 29.86 35.96 -2.21
C TYR A 311 30.02 37.47 -1.98
N GLU A 312 28.92 38.22 -1.85
CA GLU A 312 28.95 39.65 -1.56
C GLU A 312 29.60 39.93 -0.20
N THR A 313 29.28 39.14 0.82
CA THR A 313 29.88 39.27 2.16
C THR A 313 31.38 38.95 2.13
N ALA A 314 31.79 37.91 1.41
CA ALA A 314 33.21 37.57 1.23
C ALA A 314 33.95 38.66 0.44
N ARG A 315 33.33 39.22 -0.60
CA ARG A 315 33.87 40.33 -1.40
C ARG A 315 34.01 41.61 -0.58
N SER A 316 33.03 41.97 0.25
CA SER A 316 33.13 43.15 1.13
C SER A 316 34.21 42.98 2.19
N HIS A 317 34.39 41.76 2.73
CA HIS A 317 35.47 41.44 3.68
C HIS A 317 36.86 41.54 3.03
N LEU A 318 36.97 41.12 1.77
CA LEU A 318 38.23 41.19 1.00
C LEU A 318 38.58 42.62 0.56
N GLN A 319 37.58 43.47 0.31
CA GLN A 319 37.76 44.85 -0.15
C GLN A 319 37.90 45.87 0.99
N GLY A 320 37.94 45.44 2.26
CA GLY A 320 38.20 46.31 3.42
C GLY A 320 37.08 47.31 3.76
N TYR A 321 35.94 47.25 3.06
CA TYR A 321 34.76 48.07 3.36
C TYR A 321 33.83 47.27 4.28
N ALA A 322 33.97 47.44 5.59
CA ALA A 322 32.94 47.04 6.53
C ALA A 322 31.73 47.98 6.35
N PRO A 323 30.53 47.50 5.94
CA PRO A 323 29.38 48.36 5.80
C PRO A 323 28.94 48.86 7.18
N VAL A 324 29.07 50.16 7.43
CA VAL A 324 28.50 50.86 8.60
C VAL A 324 27.00 51.05 8.37
N SER A 325 26.23 49.96 8.38
CA SER A 325 24.76 50.02 8.50
C SER A 325 24.16 48.61 8.57
N ARG A 326 24.25 48.03 9.76
CA ARG A 326 23.18 47.32 10.49
C ARG A 326 23.81 46.79 11.77
N ALA A 327 23.84 47.64 12.80
CA ALA A 327 23.86 47.12 14.16
C ALA A 327 22.55 46.34 14.33
N ALA A 328 22.56 45.06 13.98
CA ALA A 328 21.57 44.14 14.51
C ALA A 328 21.70 44.22 16.04
N PRO A 329 20.59 44.42 16.78
CA PRO A 329 20.66 44.31 18.23
C PRO A 329 21.27 42.95 18.61
N PRO A 330 21.95 42.85 19.76
CA PRO A 330 22.59 41.61 20.19
C PRO A 330 21.58 40.45 20.14
N PRO A 331 22.01 39.22 19.82
CA PRO A 331 21.11 38.09 19.74
C PRO A 331 20.47 37.90 21.11
N VAL A 332 19.20 38.27 21.22
CA VAL A 332 18.38 37.89 22.37
C VAL A 332 18.36 36.37 22.35
N ALA A 333 18.96 35.75 23.37
CA ALA A 333 18.91 34.32 23.59
C ALA A 333 17.44 33.90 23.65
N GLY A 334 16.94 33.32 22.55
CA GLY A 334 15.52 33.02 22.34
C GLY A 334 15.00 33.32 20.92
N ALA A 335 15.69 34.15 20.13
CA ALA A 335 15.32 34.46 18.74
C ALA A 335 16.03 33.57 17.70
N ALA A 336 16.12 32.26 17.95
CA ALA A 336 16.52 31.27 16.94
C ALA A 336 15.38 30.95 15.96
N GLY A 337 14.47 31.90 15.73
CA GLY A 337 13.48 31.87 14.66
C GLY A 337 14.14 32.44 13.42
N SER A 338 14.72 31.57 12.59
CA SER A 338 15.16 31.92 11.25
C SER A 338 14.08 32.76 10.55
N ASP A 339 14.42 33.95 10.03
CA ASP A 339 13.66 34.59 8.95
C ASP A 339 13.68 33.65 7.74
N THR A 340 12.87 32.59 7.79
CA THR A 340 12.69 31.66 6.69
C THR A 340 11.99 32.43 5.60
N SER A 341 12.77 32.92 4.63
CA SER A 341 12.23 33.40 3.37
C SER A 341 11.19 32.39 2.85
N PRO A 342 10.07 32.84 2.25
CA PRO A 342 9.04 31.94 1.74
C PRO A 342 9.62 30.89 0.78
N LEU A 343 10.69 31.26 0.07
CA LEU A 343 11.47 30.40 -0.80
C LEU A 343 12.13 29.23 -0.05
N ALA A 344 12.72 29.50 1.12
CA ALA A 344 13.28 28.45 1.99
C ALA A 344 12.19 27.51 2.53
N ALA A 345 11.02 28.05 2.88
CA ALA A 345 9.88 27.23 3.32
C ALA A 345 9.37 26.32 2.20
N MET A 346 9.26 26.84 0.97
CA MET A 346 8.86 26.06 -0.21
C MET A 346 9.90 25.00 -0.59
N ALA A 347 11.20 25.30 -0.46
CA ALA A 347 12.27 24.32 -0.67
C ALA A 347 12.21 23.17 0.35
N ARG A 348 12.03 23.50 1.64
CA ARG A 348 11.86 22.50 2.71
C ARG A 348 10.61 21.64 2.47
N LEU A 349 9.49 22.26 2.10
CA LEU A 349 8.26 21.53 1.75
C LEU A 349 8.49 20.60 0.56
N GLY A 350 9.14 21.07 -0.50
CA GLY A 350 9.48 20.28 -1.67
C GLY A 350 10.33 19.05 -1.34
N LEU A 351 11.29 19.19 -0.42
CA LEU A 351 12.08 18.06 0.07
C LEU A 351 11.20 17.04 0.80
N ILE A 352 10.34 17.48 1.72
CA ILE A 352 9.42 16.59 2.45
C ILE A 352 8.48 15.86 1.47
N MET A 353 7.95 16.57 0.47
CA MET A 353 7.10 15.97 -0.55
C MET A 353 7.86 14.97 -1.44
N CYS A 354 9.11 15.26 -1.79
CA CYS A 354 9.97 14.33 -2.52
C CYS A 354 10.23 13.06 -1.70
N TYR A 355 10.48 13.19 -0.40
CA TYR A 355 10.61 12.03 0.49
C TYR A 355 9.34 11.19 0.52
N PHE A 356 8.17 11.80 0.67
CA PHE A 356 6.90 11.05 0.64
C PHE A 356 6.67 10.37 -0.71
N TYR A 357 7.01 11.04 -1.82
CA TYR A 357 6.87 10.46 -3.16
C TYR A 357 7.79 9.25 -3.32
N LEU A 358 9.03 9.34 -2.84
CA LEU A 358 9.98 8.23 -2.83
C LEU A 358 9.46 7.04 -2.00
N CYS A 359 8.91 7.29 -0.82
CA CYS A 359 8.36 6.23 0.06
C CYS A 359 7.13 5.54 -0.51
N ASP A 360 6.20 6.28 -1.10
CA ASP A 360 4.91 5.74 -1.51
C ASP A 360 4.90 5.28 -2.97
N ARG A 361 5.40 6.13 -3.88
CA ARG A 361 5.23 5.97 -5.34
C ARG A 361 6.34 5.17 -6.00
N THR A 362 7.45 4.94 -5.31
CA THR A 362 8.56 4.12 -5.81
C THR A 362 8.69 2.82 -5.02
N ASN A 363 9.44 1.86 -5.58
CA ASN A 363 9.81 0.62 -4.90
C ASN A 363 11.18 0.72 -4.20
N PHE A 364 11.67 1.95 -3.97
CA PHE A 364 12.98 2.19 -3.35
C PHE A 364 13.02 1.79 -1.87
N PHE A 365 11.91 2.02 -1.15
CA PHE A 365 11.75 1.54 0.20
C PHE A 365 10.98 0.23 0.20
N MET A 366 11.42 -0.68 1.07
CA MET A 366 10.73 -1.94 1.31
C MET A 366 9.32 -1.70 1.84
N LYS A 367 8.34 -2.37 1.24
CA LYS A 367 6.93 -2.32 1.67
C LYS A 367 6.51 -3.62 2.33
N GLU A 368 5.62 -3.53 3.33
CA GLU A 368 5.12 -4.67 4.09
C GLU A 368 3.62 -4.47 4.39
N ASN A 369 2.83 -5.55 4.37
CA ASN A 369 1.42 -5.46 4.75
C ASN A 369 1.30 -5.26 6.26
N LYS A 370 0.50 -4.28 6.66
CA LYS A 370 0.17 -4.01 8.06
C LYS A 370 -0.39 -5.27 8.74
N TYR A 371 0.03 -5.53 9.98
CA TYR A 371 -0.51 -6.59 10.82
C TYR A 371 -0.83 -6.02 12.21
N TYR A 372 -1.97 -6.44 12.74
CA TYR A 372 -2.36 -6.06 14.09
C TYR A 372 -1.72 -7.02 15.10
N SER A 373 -1.15 -6.45 16.15
CA SER A 373 -0.72 -7.17 17.35
C SER A 373 -1.07 -6.30 18.55
N GLU A 374 -1.60 -6.93 19.60
CA GLU A 374 -2.02 -6.24 20.82
C GLU A 374 -0.88 -5.40 21.42
N TRP A 375 0.32 -5.96 21.50
CA TRP A 375 1.50 -5.26 22.01
C TRP A 375 1.93 -4.11 21.11
N SER A 376 1.87 -4.29 19.78
CA SER A 376 2.23 -3.24 18.83
C SER A 376 1.25 -2.06 18.87
N PHE A 377 0.00 -2.28 19.29
CA PHE A 377 -1.01 -1.24 19.44
C PHE A 377 -1.02 -0.60 20.84
N TRP A 378 -1.09 -1.40 21.90
CA TRP A 378 -1.26 -0.89 23.27
C TRP A 378 0.02 -0.30 23.86
N LEU A 379 1.22 -0.77 23.48
CA LEU A 379 2.46 -0.19 24.01
C LEU A 379 2.64 1.27 23.58
N PRO A 380 2.52 1.66 22.29
CA PRO A 380 2.59 3.07 21.92
C PRO A 380 1.47 3.91 22.54
N VAL A 381 0.24 3.41 22.61
CA VAL A 381 -0.89 4.11 23.24
C VAL A 381 -0.63 4.35 24.72
N GLY A 382 -0.20 3.32 25.45
CA GLY A 382 0.16 3.41 26.87
C GLY A 382 1.34 4.33 27.12
N TYR A 383 2.35 4.31 26.25
CA TYR A 383 3.50 5.21 26.32
C TYR A 383 3.10 6.68 26.15
N VAL A 384 2.32 7.00 25.10
CA VAL A 384 1.81 8.36 24.87
C VAL A 384 0.93 8.82 26.03
N PHE A 385 0.09 7.93 26.57
CA PHE A 385 -0.76 8.24 27.72
C PHE A 385 0.07 8.52 28.98
N ALA A 386 1.10 7.71 29.26
CA ALA A 386 2.00 7.94 30.39
C ALA A 386 2.75 9.28 30.26
N LEU A 387 3.28 9.60 29.08
CA LEU A 387 3.89 10.91 28.83
C LEU A 387 2.90 12.04 29.05
N GLY A 388 1.66 11.92 28.55
CA GLY A 388 0.61 12.91 28.78
C GLY A 388 0.29 13.12 30.26
N LEU A 389 0.34 12.07 31.09
CA LEU A 389 0.09 12.17 32.54
C LEU A 389 1.25 12.82 33.31
N PHE A 390 2.50 12.55 32.93
CA PHE A 390 3.67 13.06 33.65
C PHE A 390 4.15 14.43 33.18
N PHE A 391 3.82 14.83 31.95
CA PHE A 391 4.24 16.10 31.35
C PHE A 391 3.04 17.04 31.14
N THR A 392 2.33 17.37 32.23
CA THR A 392 1.22 18.32 32.23
C THR A 392 1.69 19.73 32.59
N GLU A 393 1.03 20.74 32.03
CA GLU A 393 1.24 22.16 32.35
C GLU A 393 -0.05 22.78 32.88
N ASP A 394 0.07 23.78 33.76
CA ASP A 394 -1.09 24.52 34.27
C ASP A 394 -1.75 25.34 33.16
N SER A 395 -3.07 25.18 32.99
CA SER A 395 -3.81 25.94 31.97
C SER A 395 -3.99 27.41 32.37
N LYS A 396 -4.06 28.29 31.37
CA LYS A 396 -4.26 29.73 31.60
C LYS A 396 -5.73 30.13 31.83
N SER A 397 -6.67 29.19 31.69
CA SER A 397 -8.10 29.47 31.78
C SER A 397 -8.87 28.37 32.50
N ASN A 398 -9.66 28.74 33.50
CA ASN A 398 -10.52 27.80 34.24
C ASN A 398 -11.86 27.53 33.56
N THR A 399 -12.10 28.10 32.36
CA THR A 399 -13.34 27.85 31.62
C THR A 399 -13.34 26.44 31.03
N VAL A 400 -14.44 25.71 31.21
CA VAL A 400 -14.66 24.39 30.62
C VAL A 400 -14.54 24.47 29.09
N LEU A 401 -13.84 23.51 28.47
CA LEU A 401 -13.59 23.43 27.02
C LEU A 401 -12.87 24.67 26.45
N HIS A 402 -11.96 25.25 27.21
CA HIS A 402 -11.06 26.27 26.66
C HIS A 402 -10.10 25.67 25.62
N ARG A 403 -9.47 26.56 24.85
CA ARG A 403 -8.66 26.18 23.70
C ARG A 403 -7.55 25.17 24.03
N GLU A 404 -6.78 25.41 25.09
CA GLU A 404 -5.65 24.54 25.49
C GLU A 404 -6.15 23.11 25.76
N GLN A 405 -7.20 22.95 26.57
CA GLN A 405 -7.86 21.65 26.79
C GLN A 405 -8.32 20.98 25.48
N THR A 406 -8.97 21.73 24.58
CA THR A 406 -9.45 21.15 23.31
C THR A 406 -8.32 20.78 22.35
N ASP A 407 -7.21 21.52 22.36
CA ASP A 407 -6.03 21.26 21.52
C ASP A 407 -5.27 20.02 22.05
N GLU A 408 -5.19 19.84 23.37
CA GLU A 408 -4.65 18.64 24.01
C GLU A 408 -5.45 17.38 23.65
N TRP A 409 -6.79 17.44 23.79
CA TRP A 409 -7.67 16.33 23.41
C TRP A 409 -7.54 15.97 21.93
N LYS A 410 -7.44 16.97 21.05
CA LYS A 410 -7.21 16.76 19.62
C LYS A 410 -5.85 16.11 19.36
N GLY A 411 -4.80 16.54 20.05
CA GLY A 411 -3.46 15.95 19.94
C GLY A 411 -3.44 14.48 20.36
N TRP A 412 -4.06 14.17 21.51
CA TRP A 412 -4.19 12.79 21.98
C TRP A 412 -4.96 11.91 20.98
N MET A 413 -6.10 12.39 20.48
CA MET A 413 -6.86 11.70 19.43
C MET A 413 -6.04 11.48 18.16
N GLN A 414 -5.25 12.46 17.72
CA GLN A 414 -4.38 12.32 16.54
C GLN A 414 -3.34 11.22 16.71
N LEU A 415 -2.71 11.13 17.89
CA LEU A 415 -1.72 10.09 18.18
C LEU A 415 -2.37 8.70 18.20
N VAL A 416 -3.53 8.54 18.84
CA VAL A 416 -4.27 7.26 18.85
C VAL A 416 -4.70 6.85 17.45
N ILE A 417 -5.23 7.80 16.65
CA ILE A 417 -5.61 7.55 15.25
C ILE A 417 -4.37 7.16 14.42
N LEU A 418 -3.23 7.79 14.63
CA LEU A 418 -1.98 7.45 13.94
C LEU A 418 -1.52 6.03 14.27
N VAL A 419 -1.49 5.65 15.56
CA VAL A 419 -1.15 4.28 15.99
C VAL A 419 -2.11 3.28 15.38
N TYR A 420 -3.42 3.56 15.41
CA TYR A 420 -4.45 2.74 14.77
C TYR A 420 -4.19 2.50 13.27
N GLN A 421 -3.83 3.55 12.53
CA GLN A 421 -3.55 3.46 11.09
C GLN A 421 -2.25 2.73 10.77
N VAL A 422 -1.20 2.90 11.59
CA VAL A 422 0.11 2.25 11.39
C VAL A 422 0.04 0.76 11.70
N THR A 423 -0.63 0.37 12.78
CA THR A 423 -0.76 -1.04 13.19
C THR A 423 -1.83 -1.80 12.42
N GLY A 424 -2.66 -1.12 11.62
CA GLY A 424 -3.76 -1.78 10.90
C GLY A 424 -4.83 -2.35 11.83
N ALA A 425 -5.07 -1.70 12.97
CA ALA A 425 -6.04 -2.14 13.99
C ALA A 425 -7.51 -2.04 13.52
N SER A 426 -7.76 -1.60 12.28
CA SER A 426 -9.09 -1.58 11.66
C SER A 426 -9.78 -2.94 11.57
N LYS A 427 -9.01 -4.03 11.62
CA LYS A 427 -9.52 -5.40 11.62
C LYS A 427 -10.21 -5.78 12.94
N VAL A 428 -9.94 -5.07 14.03
CA VAL A 428 -10.50 -5.35 15.36
C VAL A 428 -11.71 -4.46 15.60
N LEU A 429 -12.90 -5.06 15.62
CA LEU A 429 -14.17 -4.33 15.65
C LEU A 429 -14.31 -3.36 16.85
N PRO A 430 -13.98 -3.73 18.10
CA PRO A 430 -14.06 -2.79 19.22
C PRO A 430 -13.16 -1.56 19.06
N ILE A 431 -11.92 -1.76 18.61
CA ILE A 431 -10.96 -0.66 18.40
C ILE A 431 -11.44 0.23 17.25
N TYR A 432 -11.91 -0.38 16.16
CA TYR A 432 -12.53 0.33 15.06
C TYR A 432 -13.67 1.23 15.56
N MET A 433 -14.65 0.69 16.30
CA MET A 433 -15.76 1.47 16.84
C MET A 433 -15.29 2.63 17.73
N MET A 434 -14.31 2.41 18.62
CA MET A 434 -13.77 3.46 19.48
C MET A 434 -13.11 4.59 18.68
N VAL A 435 -12.23 4.24 17.72
CA VAL A 435 -11.54 5.23 16.88
C VAL A 435 -12.52 6.04 16.05
N ARG A 436 -13.61 5.41 15.61
CA ARG A 436 -14.70 6.09 14.88
C ARG A 436 -15.35 7.16 15.77
N THR A 437 -15.63 6.86 17.04
CA THR A 437 -16.09 7.85 18.02
C THR A 437 -15.08 8.98 18.24
N LEU A 438 -13.78 8.67 18.29
CA LEU A 438 -12.72 9.70 18.39
C LEU A 438 -12.71 10.63 17.18
N VAL A 439 -12.87 10.12 15.96
CA VAL A 439 -12.95 10.94 14.75
C VAL A 439 -14.17 11.87 14.80
N SER A 440 -15.34 11.38 15.21
CA SER A 440 -16.54 12.21 15.38
C SER A 440 -16.37 13.26 16.48
N ALA A 441 -15.76 12.91 17.60
CA ALA A 441 -15.42 13.85 18.68
C ALA A 441 -14.42 14.92 18.21
N TYR A 442 -13.41 14.54 17.42
CA TYR A 442 -12.46 15.48 16.83
C TYR A 442 -13.16 16.49 15.91
N LEU A 443 -14.06 16.00 15.04
CA LEU A 443 -14.86 16.84 14.15
C LEU A 443 -15.72 17.82 14.97
N PHE A 444 -16.38 17.32 16.02
CA PHE A 444 -17.16 18.13 16.95
C PHE A 444 -16.32 19.23 17.62
N LEU A 445 -15.17 18.90 18.21
CA LEU A 445 -14.28 19.88 18.85
C LEU A 445 -13.72 20.90 17.85
N THR A 446 -13.58 20.54 16.58
CA THR A 446 -13.16 21.47 15.53
C THR A 446 -14.30 22.44 15.20
N GLY A 447 -15.52 21.93 15.01
CA GLY A 447 -16.72 22.76 14.84
C GLY A 447 -16.97 23.68 16.03
N TYR A 448 -16.87 23.15 17.25
CA TYR A 448 -17.03 23.90 18.51
C TYR A 448 -16.04 25.07 18.62
N GLY A 449 -14.76 24.86 18.31
CA GLY A 449 -13.77 25.94 18.37
C GLY A 449 -14.08 27.10 17.40
N HIS A 450 -14.52 26.77 16.18
CA HIS A 450 -14.93 27.78 15.20
C HIS A 450 -16.24 28.47 15.58
N PHE A 451 -17.20 27.71 16.10
CA PHE A 451 -18.46 28.22 16.65
C PHE A 451 -18.23 29.19 17.79
N TYR A 452 -17.49 28.77 18.83
CA TYR A 452 -17.21 29.56 20.02
C TYR A 452 -16.51 30.88 19.68
N TYR A 453 -15.55 30.86 18.75
CA TYR A 453 -14.92 32.08 18.27
C TYR A 453 -15.95 33.02 17.62
N THR A 454 -16.77 32.52 16.68
CA THR A 454 -17.76 33.34 15.97
C THR A 454 -18.82 33.86 16.94
N TRP A 455 -19.22 33.08 17.93
CA TRP A 455 -20.11 33.49 19.01
C TRP A 455 -19.52 34.65 19.83
N LYS A 456 -18.27 34.53 20.26
CA LYS A 456 -17.60 35.56 21.08
C LYS A 456 -17.29 36.84 20.31
N THR A 457 -16.80 36.71 19.07
CA THR A 457 -16.28 37.84 18.28
C THR A 457 -17.28 38.44 17.32
N GLY A 458 -18.32 37.69 16.91
CA GLY A 458 -19.21 38.08 15.81
C GLY A 458 -18.54 38.11 14.43
N ASP A 459 -17.26 37.73 14.31
CA ASP A 459 -16.50 37.86 13.05
C ASP A 459 -16.84 36.75 12.06
N THR A 460 -17.62 37.12 11.04
CA THR A 460 -17.99 36.31 9.87
C THR A 460 -17.32 36.81 8.59
N GLY A 461 -16.16 37.48 8.70
CA GLY A 461 -15.43 38.00 7.55
C GLY A 461 -14.92 36.92 6.59
N LEU A 462 -15.03 37.17 5.28
CA LEU A 462 -14.52 36.29 4.22
C LEU A 462 -13.01 36.04 4.32
N VAL A 463 -12.24 37.04 4.79
CA VAL A 463 -10.78 36.92 4.96
C VAL A 463 -10.44 35.80 5.95
N ARG A 464 -11.18 35.71 7.06
CA ARG A 464 -11.01 34.64 8.05
C ARG A 464 -11.38 33.28 7.46
N TYR A 465 -12.49 33.21 6.71
CA TYR A 465 -12.90 31.99 6.03
C TYR A 465 -11.78 31.44 5.12
N PHE A 466 -11.25 32.26 4.21
CA PHE A 466 -10.17 31.85 3.31
C PHE A 466 -8.90 31.46 4.06
N ARG A 467 -8.55 32.16 5.14
CA ARG A 467 -7.38 31.81 5.98
C ARG A 467 -7.54 30.44 6.63
N VAL A 468 -8.73 30.11 7.15
CA VAL A 468 -9.01 28.81 7.78
C VAL A 468 -9.04 27.70 6.72
N ILE A 469 -9.76 27.90 5.62
CA ILE A 469 -9.80 26.93 4.51
C ILE A 469 -8.40 26.65 3.97
N PHE A 470 -7.59 27.68 3.73
CA PHE A 470 -6.20 27.52 3.32
C PHE A 470 -5.42 26.68 4.33
N ARG A 471 -5.48 27.02 5.62
CA ARG A 471 -4.76 26.29 6.68
C ARG A 471 -5.15 24.81 6.75
N LEU A 472 -6.44 24.49 6.61
CA LEU A 472 -6.94 23.12 6.64
C LEU A 472 -6.49 22.31 5.41
N ASN A 473 -6.49 22.94 4.24
CA ASN A 473 -6.35 22.27 2.95
C ASN A 473 -4.93 22.28 2.38
N PHE A 474 -4.07 23.19 2.83
CA PHE A 474 -2.77 23.44 2.19
C PHE A 474 -1.96 22.16 1.98
N LEU A 475 -1.75 21.38 3.04
CA LEU A 475 -0.97 20.13 2.95
C LEU A 475 -1.66 19.09 2.07
N THR A 476 -2.98 18.91 2.22
CA THR A 476 -3.75 17.92 1.46
C THR A 476 -3.75 18.22 -0.03
N VAL A 477 -3.91 19.49 -0.43
CA VAL A 477 -3.85 19.89 -1.84
C VAL A 477 -2.46 19.64 -2.40
N VAL A 478 -1.39 20.01 -1.68
CA VAL A 478 -0.01 19.73 -2.11
C VAL A 478 0.24 18.22 -2.24
N LEU A 479 -0.30 17.41 -1.32
CA LEU A 479 -0.25 15.94 -1.43
C LEU A 479 -1.01 15.42 -2.65
N CYS A 480 -2.19 15.96 -2.97
CA CYS A 480 -2.93 15.56 -4.17
C CYS A 480 -2.13 15.85 -5.45
N LEU A 481 -1.47 17.02 -5.52
CA LEU A 481 -0.63 17.41 -6.65
C LEU A 481 0.62 16.53 -6.80
N THR A 482 1.26 16.18 -5.70
CA THR A 482 2.52 15.41 -5.69
C THR A 482 2.30 13.90 -5.80
N MET A 483 1.20 13.37 -5.26
CA MET A 483 0.87 11.93 -5.30
C MET A 483 -0.04 11.53 -6.44
N ASN A 484 -0.63 12.49 -7.17
CA ASN A 484 -1.63 12.25 -8.20
C ASN A 484 -2.81 11.40 -7.68
N ARG A 485 -3.38 11.83 -6.55
CA ARG A 485 -4.56 11.21 -5.94
C ARG A 485 -5.69 12.23 -5.82
N PRO A 486 -6.96 11.82 -5.97
CA PRO A 486 -8.10 12.72 -5.85
C PRO A 486 -8.21 13.23 -4.41
N TYR A 487 -8.84 14.40 -4.26
CA TYR A 487 -8.98 15.07 -2.97
C TYR A 487 -9.69 14.22 -1.90
N GLN A 488 -10.67 13.39 -2.30
CA GLN A 488 -11.37 12.46 -1.40
C GLN A 488 -10.52 11.34 -0.83
N PHE A 489 -9.35 11.04 -1.43
CA PHE A 489 -8.41 10.07 -0.84
C PHE A 489 -8.01 10.45 0.59
N TYR A 490 -7.90 11.76 0.86
CA TYR A 490 -7.61 12.31 2.19
C TYR A 490 -8.88 12.70 2.95
N SER A 491 -9.88 11.81 2.94
CA SER A 491 -11.31 12.06 3.22
C SER A 491 -11.65 12.90 4.46
N PHE A 492 -10.80 12.89 5.49
CA PHE A 492 -10.98 13.68 6.70
C PHE A 492 -10.92 15.21 6.45
N VAL A 493 -10.00 15.68 5.62
CA VAL A 493 -9.84 17.12 5.33
C VAL A 493 -10.97 17.70 4.47
N PRO A 494 -11.45 17.01 3.40
CA PRO A 494 -12.70 17.32 2.73
C PRO A 494 -13.88 17.42 3.68
N LEU A 495 -14.00 16.48 4.62
CA LEU A 495 -15.08 16.45 5.60
C LEU A 495 -15.07 17.69 6.51
N VAL A 496 -13.93 17.99 7.15
CA VAL A 496 -13.81 19.17 8.03
C VAL A 496 -14.03 20.47 7.26
N SER A 497 -13.49 20.58 6.05
CA SER A 497 -13.64 21.77 5.20
C SER A 497 -15.08 22.00 4.78
N PHE A 498 -15.81 20.92 4.47
CA PHE A 498 -17.23 20.96 4.15
C PHE A 498 -18.05 21.46 5.35
N TRP A 499 -17.90 20.84 6.51
CA TRP A 499 -18.65 21.22 7.71
C TRP A 499 -18.32 22.64 8.20
N TYR A 500 -17.05 23.04 8.10
CA TYR A 500 -16.66 24.42 8.39
C TYR A 500 -17.29 25.42 7.41
N THR A 501 -17.34 25.10 6.12
CA THR A 501 -18.00 25.93 5.10
C THR A 501 -19.50 26.03 5.36
N LEU A 502 -20.15 24.93 5.71
CA LEU A 502 -21.58 24.91 6.04
C LEU A 502 -21.89 25.77 7.28
N MET A 503 -21.08 25.64 8.34
CA MET A 503 -21.16 26.50 9.52
C MET A 503 -20.95 27.99 9.16
N PHE A 504 -19.95 28.29 8.34
CA PHE A 504 -19.69 29.66 7.88
C PHE A 504 -20.90 30.24 7.14
N VAL A 505 -21.47 29.51 6.18
CA VAL A 505 -22.67 29.94 5.43
C VAL A 505 -23.84 30.20 6.37
N ILE A 506 -24.09 29.32 7.33
CA ILE A 506 -25.18 29.48 8.30
C ILE A 506 -25.00 30.74 9.15
N PHE A 507 -23.77 31.04 9.59
CA PHE A 507 -23.50 32.25 10.36
C PHE A 507 -23.50 33.53 9.54
N ALA A 508 -23.10 33.45 8.26
CA ALA A 508 -23.13 34.57 7.32
C ALA A 508 -24.55 34.91 6.83
N LEU A 509 -25.49 33.95 6.83
CA LEU A 509 -26.88 34.23 6.47
C LEU A 509 -27.58 35.08 7.55
N PRO A 510 -28.44 36.05 7.18
CA PRO A 510 -29.27 36.77 8.15
C PRO A 510 -30.17 35.81 8.95
N PRO A 511 -30.42 36.05 10.26
CA PRO A 511 -29.94 37.16 11.09
C PRO A 511 -28.49 36.96 11.59
N HIS A 512 -27.72 38.06 11.60
CA HIS A 512 -26.31 38.05 12.00
C HIS A 512 -26.14 38.01 13.53
N ILE A 513 -25.07 37.35 13.99
CA ILE A 513 -24.69 37.34 15.41
C ILE A 513 -23.86 38.60 15.68
N THR A 514 -24.31 39.44 16.61
CA THR A 514 -23.52 40.60 17.07
C THR A 514 -22.55 40.18 18.17
N PRO A 515 -21.37 40.81 18.30
CA PRO A 515 -20.36 40.44 19.29
C PRO A 515 -20.93 40.41 20.71
N SER A 516 -20.62 39.36 21.47
CA SER A 516 -20.93 39.30 22.90
C SER A 516 -19.86 40.08 23.68
N SER A 517 -19.94 41.41 23.68
CA SER A 517 -19.18 42.23 24.64
C SER A 517 -19.64 41.90 26.07
N SER A 518 -18.68 41.73 26.97
CA SER A 518 -18.73 41.01 28.25
C SER A 518 -19.63 41.56 29.37
N HIS A 519 -20.68 42.33 29.08
CA HIS A 519 -21.62 42.83 30.11
C HIS A 519 -23.11 42.77 29.72
N THR A 520 -23.47 42.08 28.63
CA THR A 520 -24.85 42.09 28.10
C THR A 520 -25.45 40.71 27.85
N VAL A 521 -24.86 39.63 28.38
CA VAL A 521 -25.33 38.24 28.15
C VAL A 521 -26.79 38.03 28.60
N GLU A 522 -27.26 38.78 29.60
CA GLU A 522 -28.66 38.74 30.07
C GLU A 522 -29.64 39.59 29.23
N SER A 523 -29.15 40.45 28.32
CA SER A 523 -29.98 41.48 27.66
C SER A 523 -30.55 41.11 26.28
N ARG A 524 -30.17 39.97 25.68
CA ARG A 524 -30.60 39.59 24.31
C ARG A 524 -30.98 38.11 24.13
N PRO A 525 -32.08 37.62 24.73
CA PRO A 525 -32.56 36.24 24.56
C PRO A 525 -32.82 35.86 23.10
N TYR A 526 -33.14 36.82 22.23
CA TYR A 526 -33.40 36.59 20.81
C TYR A 526 -32.20 35.99 20.04
N GLN A 527 -30.96 36.21 20.48
CA GLN A 527 -29.78 35.60 19.84
C GLN A 527 -29.76 34.07 19.99
N TYR A 528 -30.17 33.56 21.15
CA TYR A 528 -30.31 32.11 21.37
C TYR A 528 -31.39 31.52 20.46
N LEU A 529 -32.52 32.23 20.28
CA LEU A 529 -33.57 31.83 19.36
C LEU A 529 -33.08 31.78 17.90
N TYR A 530 -32.31 32.78 17.47
CA TYR A 530 -31.74 32.80 16.11
C TYR A 530 -30.78 31.64 15.85
N ILE A 531 -29.92 31.30 16.82
CA ILE A 531 -29.06 30.13 16.71
C ILE A 531 -29.87 28.85 16.72
N ALA A 532 -30.86 28.72 17.62
CA ALA A 532 -31.71 27.55 17.68
C ALA A 532 -32.41 27.30 16.33
N ILE A 533 -32.99 28.33 15.71
CA ILE A 533 -33.61 28.23 14.38
C ILE A 533 -32.60 27.78 13.33
N LYS A 534 -31.39 28.38 13.31
CA LYS A 534 -30.32 28.01 12.37
C LYS A 534 -29.85 26.57 12.55
N VAL A 535 -29.70 26.11 13.80
CA VAL A 535 -29.29 24.74 14.13
C VAL A 535 -30.39 23.73 13.77
N ILE A 536 -31.65 24.03 14.08
CA ILE A 536 -32.79 23.19 13.70
C ILE A 536 -32.89 23.09 12.17
N GLY A 537 -32.76 24.21 11.46
CA GLY A 537 -32.76 24.23 9.99
C GLY A 537 -31.63 23.38 9.41
N LEU A 538 -30.42 23.49 9.96
CA LEU A 538 -29.30 22.63 9.58
C LEU A 538 -29.59 21.15 9.87
N LEU A 539 -30.15 20.82 11.04
CA LEU A 539 -30.48 19.45 11.41
C LEU A 539 -31.51 18.85 10.45
N VAL A 540 -32.52 19.63 10.03
CA VAL A 540 -33.50 19.21 9.02
C VAL A 540 -32.81 18.91 7.69
N ILE A 541 -31.94 19.79 7.19
CA ILE A 541 -31.19 19.57 5.95
C ILE A 541 -30.33 18.31 6.04
N VAL A 542 -29.60 18.14 7.14
CA VAL A 542 -28.74 16.98 7.37
C VAL A 542 -29.56 15.68 7.44
N THR A 543 -30.72 15.70 8.10
CA THR A 543 -31.62 14.55 8.22
C THR A 543 -32.23 14.17 6.87
N VAL A 544 -32.67 15.14 6.07
CA VAL A 544 -33.16 14.90 4.70
C VAL A 544 -32.08 14.26 3.84
N LEU A 545 -30.86 14.81 3.89
CA LEU A 545 -29.73 14.25 3.17
C LEU A 545 -29.38 12.85 3.68
N TYR A 546 -29.43 12.58 4.98
CA TYR A 546 -29.16 11.28 5.60
C TYR A 546 -30.17 10.19 5.20
N MET A 547 -31.46 10.54 5.08
CA MET A 547 -32.52 9.58 4.77
C MET A 547 -32.60 9.25 3.26
N SER A 548 -32.19 10.16 2.38
CA SER A 548 -32.33 10.00 0.92
C SER A 548 -31.00 9.90 0.18
N GLU A 549 -30.58 8.68 -0.12
CA GLU A 549 -29.35 8.43 -0.89
C GLU A 549 -29.44 9.01 -2.33
N VAL A 550 -30.62 8.91 -2.97
CA VAL A 550 -30.82 9.44 -4.33
C VAL A 550 -30.67 10.96 -4.36
N PHE A 551 -31.21 11.66 -3.36
CA PHE A 551 -31.10 13.11 -3.26
C PHE A 551 -29.65 13.53 -2.95
N PHE A 552 -28.98 12.80 -2.07
CA PHE A 552 -27.57 12.98 -1.76
C PHE A 552 -26.70 12.85 -3.02
N GLN A 553 -26.85 11.77 -3.79
CA GLN A 553 -26.09 11.56 -5.03
C GLN A 553 -26.34 12.67 -6.04
N LYS A 554 -27.60 13.09 -6.23
CA LYS A 554 -27.92 14.21 -7.14
C LYS A 554 -27.22 15.50 -6.74
N ILE A 555 -27.16 15.82 -5.45
CA ILE A 555 -26.49 17.05 -5.00
C ILE A 555 -24.99 16.96 -5.20
N PHE A 556 -24.35 15.89 -4.73
CA PHE A 556 -22.88 15.83 -4.67
C PHE A 556 -22.21 15.39 -5.98
N VAL A 557 -22.93 14.72 -6.89
CA VAL A 557 -22.41 14.29 -8.21
C VAL A 557 -22.70 15.30 -9.32
N THR A 558 -23.37 16.43 -9.01
CA THR A 558 -23.56 17.50 -10.00
C THR A 558 -22.26 18.24 -10.30
N ARG A 559 -22.09 18.64 -11.56
CA ARG A 559 -21.00 19.52 -11.98
C ARG A 559 -21.36 20.96 -11.56
N PRO A 560 -20.40 21.77 -11.07
CA PRO A 560 -18.95 21.60 -11.22
C PRO A 560 -18.23 20.88 -10.06
N TRP A 561 -18.86 20.64 -8.92
CA TRP A 561 -18.16 20.16 -7.71
C TRP A 561 -18.02 18.63 -7.59
N LYS A 562 -18.53 17.84 -8.54
CA LYS A 562 -18.36 16.36 -8.57
C LYS A 562 -16.94 15.92 -8.19
N ALA A 563 -15.92 16.54 -8.76
CA ALA A 563 -14.51 16.18 -8.55
C ALA A 563 -14.05 16.31 -7.08
N LEU A 564 -14.77 17.05 -6.24
CA LEU A 564 -14.45 17.22 -4.82
C LEU A 564 -15.00 16.10 -3.94
N PHE A 565 -16.01 15.35 -4.40
CA PHE A 565 -16.78 14.40 -3.59
C PHE A 565 -16.69 12.94 -4.05
N VAL A 566 -15.92 12.70 -5.11
CA VAL A 566 -15.85 11.41 -5.78
C VAL A 566 -14.42 10.88 -5.79
N ASN A 567 -14.29 9.55 -5.69
CA ASN A 567 -13.01 8.83 -5.73
C ASN A 567 -12.46 8.63 -7.15
N SER A 568 -11.27 8.01 -7.27
CA SER A 568 -10.63 7.72 -8.57
C SER A 568 -11.50 6.87 -9.50
N ASP A 569 -12.33 5.99 -8.94
CA ASP A 569 -13.23 5.09 -9.67
C ASP A 569 -14.62 5.71 -9.91
N ASP A 570 -14.74 7.03 -9.75
CA ASP A 570 -15.99 7.76 -9.90
C ASP A 570 -17.09 7.39 -8.87
N ASP A 571 -16.70 6.79 -7.73
CA ASP A 571 -17.58 6.36 -6.64
C ASP A 571 -17.74 7.42 -5.52
N ILE A 572 -18.98 7.58 -5.03
CA ILE A 572 -19.41 8.47 -3.94
C ILE A 572 -19.70 7.74 -2.62
N HIS A 573 -19.75 6.40 -2.61
CA HIS A 573 -20.16 5.62 -1.43
C HIS A 573 -19.32 5.94 -0.19
N GLN A 574 -18.03 6.23 -0.35
CA GLN A 574 -17.18 6.63 0.78
C GLN A 574 -17.63 7.95 1.41
N TRP A 575 -17.98 8.95 0.61
CA TRP A 575 -18.48 10.24 1.11
C TRP A 575 -19.84 10.07 1.82
N TRP A 576 -20.72 9.24 1.25
CA TRP A 576 -22.00 8.90 1.87
C TRP A 576 -21.84 8.16 3.21
N LEU A 577 -20.89 7.22 3.28
CA LEU A 577 -20.56 6.52 4.51
C LEU A 577 -20.08 7.49 5.58
N LEU A 578 -19.21 8.45 5.22
CA LEU A 578 -18.72 9.49 6.14
C LEU A 578 -19.81 10.44 6.61
N TRP A 579 -20.82 10.69 5.77
CA TRP A 579 -21.98 11.51 6.14
C TRP A 579 -22.89 10.82 7.17
N LYS A 580 -23.07 9.50 7.05
CA LYS A 580 -23.93 8.71 7.96
C LYS A 580 -23.37 8.57 9.37
N GLN A 581 -22.12 8.91 9.56
CA GLN A 581 -21.36 8.75 10.79
C GLN A 581 -21.32 10.04 11.59
#